data_AF-A0A354F2Z5-F1
#
_entry.id   AF-A0A354F2Z5-F1
#
_cell.length_a   1.000
_cell.length_b   1.000
_cell.length_c   1.000
_cell.angle_alpha   90.00
_cell.angle_beta   90.00
_cell.angle_gamma   90.00
#
_symmetry.space_group_name_H-M   'P 1'
#
loop_
_entity.id
_entity.type
_entity.pdbx_description
1 polymer ?
#
loop_
_entity_poly.entity_id
_entity_poly.type
_entity_poly.pdbx_seq_one_letter_code
_entity_poly.pdbx_strand_id
1 'polypeptide(L)'
;MHRKKYITKNSQVKIAETVTEEVQYSTPAILSIKNSLDNIIQGDNLTILKSIPGNTINLIITSPPYFKQRNYGSGIGNEKSVGEYIDSLLAVFSECVRILRNDGSIVFNLGDKYLEGGLQLIPYKFAVEALKNFPVKLINNTTWVKLNPTPRQYQKRLVSSTEPFFHFVKSDDYYYNFHDYMNNNGVKNKRSNGNNIGKKYFELIGSSNLTAEQKKMAFWELQDVIAEVKTGKIESFRMKIKGIHSEPFGGQ
;
A
#
# COMPACT_ATOMS: atom_id res chain seq x y z
N MET A 1 14.88 -20.58 58.93
CA MET A 1 13.83 -19.97 58.06
C MET A 1 13.26 -18.74 58.75
N HIS A 2 13.76 -17.54 58.42
CA HIS A 2 13.32 -16.29 59.03
C HIS A 2 12.48 -15.49 58.03
N ARG A 3 11.20 -15.27 58.37
CA ARG A 3 10.28 -14.37 57.65
C ARG A 3 10.69 -12.92 57.91
N LYS A 4 11.06 -12.17 56.87
CA LYS A 4 11.14 -10.70 56.93
C LYS A 4 9.86 -10.09 56.37
N LYS A 5 9.12 -9.39 57.25
CA LYS A 5 8.08 -8.43 56.89
C LYS A 5 8.75 -7.19 56.32
N TYR A 6 8.22 -6.65 55.22
CA TYR A 6 8.50 -5.27 54.81
C TYR A 6 7.20 -4.48 54.77
N ILE A 7 7.23 -3.38 55.50
CA ILE A 7 6.24 -2.31 55.57
C ILE A 7 6.68 -1.27 54.53
N THR A 8 5.81 -0.90 53.60
CA THR A 8 6.04 0.23 52.70
C THR A 8 5.00 1.31 52.96
N LYS A 9 5.51 2.50 53.28
CA LYS A 9 4.79 3.73 53.64
C LYS A 9 3.96 4.23 52.46
N ASN A 10 2.70 4.58 52.75
CA ASN A 10 1.86 5.42 51.92
C ASN A 10 2.57 6.75 51.61
N SER A 11 2.88 6.97 50.34
CA SER A 11 3.22 8.28 49.80
C SER A 11 2.06 8.71 48.91
N GLN A 12 1.32 9.72 49.35
CA GLN A 12 0.30 10.39 48.55
C GLN A 12 1.00 11.06 47.36
N VAL A 13 0.82 10.50 46.17
CA VAL A 13 1.15 11.18 44.91
C VAL A 13 0.02 12.17 44.64
N LYS A 14 0.30 13.47 44.70
CA LYS A 14 -0.59 14.50 44.17
C LYS A 14 -0.65 14.32 42.65
N ILE A 15 -1.80 13.86 42.16
CA ILE A 15 -2.09 13.83 40.73
C ILE A 15 -2.42 15.27 40.34
N ALA A 16 -1.56 15.87 39.52
CA ALA A 16 -1.88 17.14 38.87
C ALA A 16 -2.94 16.85 37.81
N GLU A 17 -4.17 17.32 38.05
CA GLU A 17 -5.22 17.36 37.04
C GLU A 17 -4.72 18.22 35.87
N THR A 18 -4.34 17.54 34.79
CA THR A 18 -4.05 18.21 33.54
C THR A 18 -5.39 18.43 32.88
N VAL A 19 -5.84 19.69 32.83
CA VAL A 19 -7.02 20.11 32.08
C VAL A 19 -6.75 19.79 30.61
N THR A 20 -7.30 18.67 30.13
CA THR A 20 -7.36 18.38 28.70
C THR A 20 -8.48 19.23 28.13
N GLU A 21 -8.11 20.24 27.32
CA GLU A 21 -9.06 20.93 26.46
C GLU A 21 -9.78 19.90 25.59
N GLU A 22 -11.09 19.73 25.81
CA GLU A 22 -11.94 18.94 24.94
C GLU A 22 -12.02 19.61 23.57
N VAL A 23 -11.28 19.06 22.61
CA VAL A 23 -11.47 19.41 21.20
C VAL A 23 -12.85 18.90 20.79
N GLN A 24 -13.82 19.82 20.64
CA GLN A 24 -15.13 19.54 20.06
C GLN A 24 -14.96 19.03 18.62
N TYR A 25 -14.93 17.71 18.44
CA TYR A 25 -15.14 17.11 17.13
C TYR A 25 -16.63 17.11 16.83
N SER A 26 -17.07 17.97 15.90
CA SER A 26 -18.39 17.83 15.31
C SER A 26 -18.51 16.44 14.70
N THR A 27 -19.51 15.67 15.14
CA THR A 27 -19.77 14.36 14.56
C THR A 27 -20.12 14.56 13.09
N PRO A 28 -19.39 13.95 12.14
CA PRO A 28 -19.72 14.11 10.73
C PRO A 28 -21.13 13.58 10.48
N ALA A 29 -21.90 14.26 9.64
CA ALA A 29 -23.18 13.74 9.17
C ALA A 29 -22.98 12.34 8.58
N ILE A 30 -23.78 11.36 9.01
CA ILE A 30 -23.68 9.97 8.55
C ILE A 30 -23.87 9.93 7.03
N LEU A 31 -22.93 9.31 6.32
CA LEU A 31 -22.97 9.20 4.88
C LEU A 31 -23.99 8.15 4.44
N SER A 32 -24.94 8.56 3.60
CA SER A 32 -25.88 7.64 2.93
C SER A 32 -25.21 6.97 1.74
N ILE A 33 -24.91 5.68 1.87
CA ILE A 33 -24.21 4.89 0.82
C ILE A 33 -24.96 4.89 -0.51
N LYS A 34 -26.31 4.85 -0.48
CA LYS A 34 -27.12 4.88 -1.70
C LYS A 34 -26.86 6.12 -2.55
N ASN A 35 -26.61 7.26 -1.92
CA ASN A 35 -26.35 8.53 -2.60
C ASN A 35 -24.86 8.70 -2.97
N SER A 36 -24.01 7.75 -2.61
CA SER A 36 -22.55 7.77 -2.84
C SER A 36 -22.07 6.66 -3.77
N LEU A 37 -22.99 5.83 -4.30
CA LEU A 37 -22.66 4.84 -5.31
C LEU A 37 -22.02 5.52 -6.53
N ASP A 38 -20.98 4.90 -7.06
CA ASP A 38 -20.25 5.34 -8.26
C ASP A 38 -19.67 6.77 -8.19
N ASN A 39 -19.45 7.28 -6.97
CA ASN A 39 -18.88 8.59 -6.73
C ASN A 39 -17.52 8.52 -6.02
N ILE A 40 -16.64 9.47 -6.35
CA ILE A 40 -15.37 9.66 -5.66
C ILE A 40 -15.59 10.73 -4.58
N ILE A 41 -15.33 10.36 -3.33
CA ILE A 41 -15.41 11.27 -2.20
C ILE A 41 -14.00 11.78 -1.91
N GLN A 42 -13.82 13.09 -2.00
CA GLN A 42 -12.57 13.75 -1.63
C GLN A 42 -12.60 14.16 -0.16
N GLY A 43 -11.59 13.75 0.60
CA GLY A 43 -11.39 14.21 1.96
C GLY A 43 -10.40 13.34 2.73
N ASP A 44 -10.22 13.67 4.01
CA ASP A 44 -9.46 12.83 4.92
C ASP A 44 -10.14 11.47 5.09
N ASN A 45 -9.40 10.39 4.85
CA ASN A 45 -9.98 9.05 4.78
C ASN A 45 -10.56 8.60 6.11
N LEU A 46 -9.90 8.90 7.23
CA LEU A 46 -10.32 8.46 8.55
C LEU A 46 -11.59 9.19 8.97
N THR A 47 -11.68 10.48 8.65
CA THR A 47 -12.89 11.29 8.86
C THR A 47 -14.07 10.76 8.04
N ILE A 48 -13.85 10.42 6.76
CA ILE A 48 -14.89 9.85 5.90
C ILE A 48 -15.31 8.47 6.38
N LEU A 49 -14.36 7.58 6.70
CA LEU A 49 -14.68 6.23 7.13
C LEU A 49 -15.56 6.24 8.40
N LYS A 50 -15.29 7.14 9.34
CA LYS A 50 -16.11 7.35 10.54
C LYS A 50 -17.55 7.76 10.26
N SER A 51 -17.83 8.42 9.14
CA SER A 51 -19.19 8.82 8.76
C SER A 51 -19.99 7.69 8.12
N ILE A 52 -19.35 6.59 7.71
CA ILE A 52 -20.02 5.44 7.09
C ILE A 52 -20.64 4.56 8.20
N PRO A 53 -21.90 4.12 8.08
CA PRO A 53 -22.50 3.22 9.07
C PRO A 53 -21.79 1.85 9.13
N GLY A 54 -21.81 1.22 10.30
CA GLY A 54 -21.25 -0.11 10.51
C GLY A 54 -21.97 -1.20 9.69
N ASN A 55 -21.28 -2.29 9.37
CA ASN A 55 -21.85 -3.45 8.66
C ASN A 55 -22.56 -3.11 7.33
N THR A 56 -21.97 -2.25 6.52
CA THR A 56 -22.56 -1.79 5.26
C THR A 56 -21.76 -2.14 4.01
N ILE A 57 -20.45 -2.33 4.12
CA ILE A 57 -19.56 -2.58 2.97
C ILE A 57 -19.25 -4.08 2.82
N ASN A 58 -19.41 -4.62 1.61
CA ASN A 58 -19.08 -6.02 1.30
C ASN A 58 -17.58 -6.24 1.05
N LEU A 59 -16.91 -5.31 0.36
CA LEU A 59 -15.53 -5.46 -0.05
C LEU A 59 -14.79 -4.13 0.10
N ILE A 60 -13.68 -4.16 0.82
CA ILE A 60 -12.74 -3.04 0.92
C ILE A 60 -11.45 -3.50 0.25
N ILE A 61 -11.00 -2.80 -0.79
CA ILE A 61 -9.68 -3.01 -1.40
C ILE A 61 -8.90 -1.73 -1.21
N THR A 62 -7.71 -1.80 -0.62
CA THR A 62 -6.91 -0.62 -0.36
C THR A 62 -5.42 -0.88 -0.43
N SER A 63 -4.69 0.15 -0.84
CA SER A 63 -3.23 0.24 -0.82
C SER A 63 -2.87 1.62 -0.25
N PRO A 64 -2.89 1.80 1.09
CA PRO A 64 -2.60 3.10 1.68
C PRO A 64 -1.18 3.57 1.31
N PRO A 65 -0.87 4.86 1.47
CA PRO A 65 0.48 5.36 1.24
C PRO A 65 1.52 4.53 2.00
N TYR A 66 2.58 4.10 1.30
CA TYR A 66 3.64 3.29 1.92
C TYR A 66 4.65 4.16 2.67
N PHE A 67 5.16 3.62 3.77
CA PHE A 67 6.09 4.31 4.66
C PHE A 67 7.28 4.94 3.92
N LYS A 68 7.36 6.27 3.95
CA LYS A 68 8.38 7.12 3.33
C LYS A 68 8.69 6.74 1.89
N GLN A 69 7.69 6.31 1.12
CA GLN A 69 7.88 5.87 -0.26
C GLN A 69 7.70 7.01 -1.26
N ARG A 70 6.72 7.88 -1.03
CA ARG A 70 6.45 9.08 -1.81
C ARG A 70 5.99 10.19 -0.89
N ASN A 71 6.28 11.44 -1.26
CA ASN A 71 5.72 12.60 -0.59
C ASN A 71 4.37 12.93 -1.24
N TYR A 72 3.28 12.69 -0.51
CA TYR A 72 1.92 13.05 -0.91
C TYR A 72 1.39 14.28 -0.17
N GLY A 73 2.28 15.05 0.46
CA GLY A 73 1.92 16.09 1.44
C GLY A 73 1.85 15.51 2.85
N SER A 74 0.95 16.04 3.67
CA SER A 74 0.66 15.52 5.00
C SER A 74 -0.14 14.21 4.94
N GLY A 75 -0.04 13.40 6.00
CA GLY A 75 -0.82 12.18 6.17
C GLY A 75 0.00 10.90 6.26
N ILE A 76 -0.69 9.76 6.19
CA ILE A 76 -0.14 8.42 6.37
C ILE A 76 1.08 8.19 5.47
N GLY A 77 2.12 7.54 6.01
CA GLY A 77 3.37 7.25 5.31
C GLY A 77 4.47 8.29 5.52
N ASN A 78 4.22 9.37 6.27
CA ASN A 78 5.21 10.40 6.61
C ASN A 78 5.68 10.36 8.08
N GLU A 79 5.25 9.35 8.84
CA GLU A 79 5.51 9.20 10.27
C GLU A 79 7.01 9.10 10.58
N LYS A 80 7.38 9.40 11.84
CA LYS A 80 8.80 9.44 12.22
C LYS A 80 9.38 8.03 12.29
N SER A 81 8.58 7.07 12.74
CA SER A 81 8.96 5.68 12.96
C SER A 81 8.01 4.70 12.25
N VAL A 82 8.49 3.46 12.07
CA VAL A 82 7.66 2.36 11.56
C VAL A 82 6.51 2.03 12.51
N GLY A 83 6.69 2.20 13.82
CA GLY A 83 5.65 1.98 14.82
C GLY A 83 4.49 2.97 14.65
N GLU A 84 4.80 4.27 14.60
CA GLU A 84 3.78 5.32 14.36
C GLU A 84 3.03 5.12 13.04
N TYR A 85 3.72 4.64 12.00
CA TYR A 85 3.09 4.27 10.73
C TYR A 85 2.10 3.11 10.90
N ILE A 86 2.50 2.05 11.61
CA ILE A 86 1.61 0.92 11.89
C ILE A 86 0.40 1.38 12.70
N ASP A 87 0.58 2.21 13.72
CA ASP A 87 -0.53 2.76 14.53
C ASP A 87 -1.52 3.52 13.65
N SER A 88 -1.00 4.34 12.72
CA SER A 88 -1.83 5.10 11.77
C SER A 88 -2.59 4.17 10.81
N LEU A 89 -1.97 3.07 10.35
CA LEU A 89 -2.66 2.05 9.56
C LEU A 89 -3.74 1.33 10.36
N LEU A 90 -3.48 0.99 11.62
CA LEU A 90 -4.44 0.31 12.49
C LEU A 90 -5.65 1.20 12.80
N ALA A 91 -5.46 2.52 12.92
CA ALA A 91 -6.56 3.46 13.07
C ALA A 91 -7.53 3.42 11.87
N VAL A 92 -6.99 3.39 10.65
CA VAL A 92 -7.80 3.23 9.43
C VAL A 92 -8.42 1.83 9.36
N PHE A 93 -7.64 0.79 9.65
CA PHE A 93 -8.10 -0.59 9.60
C PHE A 93 -9.24 -0.85 10.58
N SER A 94 -9.22 -0.24 11.78
CA SER A 94 -10.31 -0.29 12.74
C SER A 94 -11.64 0.15 12.13
N GLU A 95 -11.64 1.29 11.43
CA GLU A 95 -12.85 1.77 10.76
C GLU A 95 -13.25 0.87 9.59
N CYS A 96 -12.28 0.30 8.85
CA CYS A 96 -12.56 -0.71 7.83
C CYS A 96 -13.30 -1.93 8.44
N VAL A 97 -12.85 -2.45 9.58
CA VAL A 97 -13.50 -3.57 10.28
C VAL A 97 -14.90 -3.19 10.78
N ARG A 98 -15.09 -1.95 11.26
CA ARG A 98 -16.39 -1.47 11.72
C ARG A 98 -17.43 -1.42 10.59
N ILE A 99 -17.06 -0.85 9.45
CA ILE A 99 -17.98 -0.67 8.31
C ILE A 99 -18.18 -1.95 7.49
N LEU A 100 -17.26 -2.91 7.58
CA LEU A 100 -17.38 -4.17 6.87
C LEU A 100 -18.55 -4.99 7.40
N ARG A 101 -19.35 -5.55 6.50
CA ARG A 101 -20.36 -6.56 6.82
C ARG A 101 -19.72 -7.83 7.37
N ASN A 102 -20.51 -8.66 8.07
CA ASN A 102 -20.02 -9.94 8.60
C ASN A 102 -19.61 -10.91 7.47
N ASP A 103 -20.33 -10.87 6.34
CA ASP A 103 -20.02 -11.64 5.12
C ASP A 103 -18.96 -10.97 4.22
N GLY A 104 -18.35 -9.86 4.67
CA GLY A 104 -17.47 -9.03 3.87
C GLY A 104 -15.99 -9.41 3.94
N SER A 105 -15.21 -8.83 3.02
CA SER A 105 -13.76 -9.00 2.91
C SER A 105 -13.00 -7.66 2.89
N ILE A 106 -11.82 -7.63 3.52
CA ILE A 106 -10.85 -6.54 3.41
C ILE A 106 -9.61 -7.08 2.72
N VAL A 107 -9.19 -6.43 1.64
CA VAL A 107 -7.97 -6.72 0.91
C VAL A 107 -7.02 -5.53 1.08
N PHE A 108 -5.92 -5.76 1.80
CA PHE A 108 -5.00 -4.72 2.24
C PHE A 108 -3.61 -4.96 1.66
N ASN A 109 -3.16 -4.06 0.80
CA ASN A 109 -1.88 -4.16 0.12
C ASN A 109 -0.87 -3.14 0.67
N LEU A 110 0.30 -3.62 1.04
CA LEU A 110 1.37 -2.80 1.62
C LEU A 110 2.70 -3.09 0.96
N GLY A 111 3.47 -2.05 0.70
CA GLY A 111 4.87 -2.15 0.32
C GLY A 111 5.78 -2.12 1.55
N ASP A 112 6.91 -2.80 1.46
CA ASP A 112 7.94 -2.76 2.49
C ASP A 112 8.96 -1.65 2.24
N LYS A 113 9.77 -1.36 3.26
CA LYS A 113 10.85 -0.39 3.22
C LYS A 113 12.15 -1.03 3.64
N TYR A 114 13.24 -0.55 3.05
CA TYR A 114 14.59 -0.78 3.58
C TYR A 114 15.01 0.45 4.39
N LEU A 115 15.44 0.24 5.63
CA LEU A 115 16.10 1.24 6.47
C LEU A 115 17.48 0.67 6.84
N GLU A 116 18.53 1.46 6.65
CA GLU A 116 19.91 1.06 6.95
C GLU A 116 20.31 -0.29 6.33
N GLY A 117 19.80 -0.60 5.14
CA GLY A 117 20.05 -1.86 4.44
C GLY A 117 19.21 -3.06 4.90
N GLY A 118 18.48 -2.93 6.00
CA GLY A 118 17.59 -3.97 6.52
C GLY A 118 16.15 -3.84 5.98
N LEU A 119 15.58 -4.95 5.53
CA LEU A 119 14.15 -5.02 5.19
C LEU A 119 13.32 -4.95 6.48
N GLN A 120 12.32 -4.07 6.51
CA GLN A 120 11.63 -3.72 7.75
C GLN A 120 10.46 -4.64 8.10
N LEU A 121 10.01 -5.50 7.18
CA LEU A 121 8.87 -6.40 7.34
C LEU A 121 7.59 -5.65 7.69
N ILE A 122 7.44 -4.41 7.20
CA ILE A 122 6.30 -3.54 7.54
C ILE A 122 4.95 -4.19 7.25
N PRO A 123 4.73 -4.81 6.06
CA PRO A 123 3.45 -5.45 5.77
C PRO A 123 3.08 -6.55 6.79
N TYR A 124 4.06 -7.36 7.20
CA TYR A 124 3.85 -8.46 8.13
C TYR A 124 3.68 -7.99 9.57
N LYS A 125 4.40 -6.94 9.99
CA LYS A 125 4.17 -6.29 11.28
C LYS A 125 2.75 -5.75 11.38
N PHE A 126 2.27 -5.06 10.34
CA PHE A 126 0.88 -4.62 10.26
C PHE A 126 -0.10 -5.80 10.37
N ALA A 127 0.09 -6.88 9.59
CA ALA A 127 -0.81 -8.02 9.62
C ALA A 127 -0.87 -8.70 11.00
N VAL A 128 0.28 -8.84 11.67
CA VAL A 128 0.36 -9.39 13.03
C VAL A 128 -0.39 -8.49 14.02
N GLU A 129 -0.16 -7.18 13.98
CA GLU A 129 -0.86 -6.25 14.88
C GLU A 129 -2.36 -6.17 14.57
N ALA A 130 -2.78 -6.27 13.31
CA ALA A 130 -4.19 -6.33 12.95
C ALA A 130 -4.87 -7.56 13.57
N LEU A 131 -4.23 -8.74 13.51
CA LEU A 131 -4.77 -9.98 14.10
C LEU A 131 -4.82 -9.94 15.63
N LYS A 132 -3.91 -9.21 16.29
CA LYS A 132 -3.92 -9.04 17.75
C LYS A 132 -5.02 -8.09 18.23
N ASN A 133 -5.29 -7.03 17.48
CA ASN A 133 -6.12 -5.92 17.93
C ASN A 133 -7.58 -6.00 17.44
N PHE A 134 -7.88 -6.80 16.41
CA PHE A 134 -9.21 -6.88 15.81
C PHE A 134 -9.72 -8.31 15.68
N PRO A 135 -11.04 -8.53 15.83
CA PRO A 135 -11.66 -9.84 15.67
C PRO A 135 -11.81 -10.20 14.18
N VAL A 136 -10.68 -10.41 13.51
CA VAL A 136 -10.62 -10.76 12.08
C VAL A 136 -9.77 -12.02 11.87
N LYS A 137 -10.01 -12.69 10.75
CA LYS A 137 -9.19 -13.83 10.30
C LYS A 137 -8.44 -13.42 9.05
N LEU A 138 -7.16 -13.80 8.94
CA LEU A 138 -6.38 -13.66 7.71
C LEU A 138 -6.55 -14.94 6.87
N ILE A 139 -7.26 -14.84 5.75
CA ILE A 139 -7.57 -15.98 4.88
C ILE A 139 -6.43 -16.25 3.89
N ASN A 140 -5.93 -15.20 3.24
CA ASN A 140 -4.84 -15.33 2.28
C ASN A 140 -3.79 -14.22 2.43
N ASN A 141 -2.54 -14.60 2.17
CA ASN A 141 -1.44 -13.69 1.84
C ASN A 141 -1.07 -13.90 0.37
N THR A 142 -1.76 -13.18 -0.52
CA THR A 142 -1.52 -13.28 -1.95
C THR A 142 -0.32 -12.42 -2.33
N THR A 143 0.64 -12.98 -3.07
CA THR A 143 1.81 -12.22 -3.51
C THR A 143 1.56 -11.63 -4.89
N TRP A 144 1.52 -10.30 -4.99
CA TRP A 144 1.60 -9.63 -6.28
C TRP A 144 3.03 -9.64 -6.78
N VAL A 145 3.25 -10.39 -7.87
CA VAL A 145 4.53 -10.43 -8.59
C VAL A 145 4.53 -9.34 -9.66
N LYS A 146 5.46 -8.40 -9.53
CA LYS A 146 5.73 -7.37 -10.53
C LYS A 146 6.63 -7.97 -11.61
N LEU A 147 6.06 -8.30 -12.75
CA LEU A 147 6.77 -8.93 -13.87
C LEU A 147 7.83 -8.02 -14.50
N ASN A 148 7.66 -6.70 -14.36
CA ASN A 148 8.60 -5.70 -14.88
C ASN A 148 8.83 -4.60 -13.83
N PRO A 149 9.58 -4.90 -12.75
CA PRO A 149 9.86 -3.93 -11.70
C PRO A 149 10.77 -2.83 -12.25
N THR A 150 10.69 -1.62 -11.69
CA THR A 150 11.62 -0.55 -12.09
C THR A 150 13.05 -1.04 -11.86
N PRO A 151 13.92 -1.03 -12.88
CA PRO A 151 15.30 -1.44 -12.72
C PRO A 151 15.99 -0.49 -11.74
N ARG A 152 16.33 -1.02 -10.58
CA ARG A 152 17.10 -0.33 -9.55
C ARG A 152 18.33 -1.17 -9.28
N GLN A 153 19.48 -0.51 -9.21
CA GLN A 153 20.72 -1.19 -8.94
C GLN A 153 21.05 -1.02 -7.46
N TYR A 154 21.20 -2.15 -6.76
CA TYR A 154 21.57 -2.24 -5.35
C TYR A 154 22.77 -3.19 -5.23
N GLN A 155 23.79 -2.83 -4.43
CA GLN A 155 25.03 -3.61 -4.38
C GLN A 155 24.88 -4.89 -3.54
N LYS A 156 23.99 -4.86 -2.54
CA LYS A 156 23.89 -5.88 -1.48
C LYS A 156 22.51 -6.51 -1.38
N ARG A 157 21.66 -6.37 -2.41
CA ARG A 157 20.31 -6.95 -2.43
C ARG A 157 19.70 -6.99 -3.82
N LEU A 158 18.65 -7.80 -3.95
CA LEU A 158 17.81 -7.86 -5.14
C LEU A 158 16.80 -6.69 -5.18
N VAL A 159 16.26 -6.43 -6.37
CA VAL A 159 15.16 -5.49 -6.58
C VAL A 159 13.90 -6.09 -5.97
N SER A 160 13.20 -5.30 -5.16
CA SER A 160 11.87 -5.69 -4.66
C SER A 160 10.90 -5.78 -5.83
N SER A 161 10.48 -7.00 -6.15
CA SER A 161 9.57 -7.31 -7.26
C SER A 161 8.24 -7.87 -6.76
N THR A 162 8.02 -7.95 -5.46
CA THR A 162 6.80 -8.52 -4.89
C THR A 162 6.20 -7.63 -3.80
N GLU A 163 4.88 -7.66 -3.68
CA GLU A 163 4.12 -7.03 -2.59
C GLU A 163 3.00 -7.95 -2.12
N PRO A 164 2.74 -8.06 -0.80
CA PRO A 164 1.64 -8.85 -0.28
C PRO A 164 0.29 -8.13 -0.40
N PHE A 165 -0.75 -8.91 -0.63
CA PHE A 165 -2.16 -8.58 -0.48
C PHE A 165 -2.70 -9.47 0.65
N PHE A 166 -3.02 -8.86 1.79
CA PHE A 166 -3.62 -9.57 2.91
C PHE A 166 -5.14 -9.54 2.78
N HIS A 167 -5.77 -10.71 2.79
CA HIS A 167 -7.22 -10.86 2.73
C HIS A 167 -7.76 -11.20 4.12
N PHE A 168 -8.39 -10.23 4.77
CA PHE A 168 -9.04 -10.36 6.08
C PHE A 168 -10.55 -10.50 5.96
N VAL A 169 -11.16 -11.23 6.90
CA VAL A 169 -12.62 -11.39 7.04
C VAL A 169 -13.04 -11.29 8.51
N LYS A 170 -14.32 -10.98 8.77
CA LYS A 170 -14.86 -10.81 10.14
C LYS A 170 -15.41 -12.10 10.74
N SER A 171 -16.05 -12.95 9.94
CA SER A 171 -16.64 -14.20 10.40
C SER A 171 -16.36 -15.33 9.41
N ASP A 172 -16.85 -16.52 9.74
CA ASP A 172 -16.80 -17.70 8.85
C ASP A 172 -17.84 -17.66 7.73
N ASP A 173 -18.79 -16.71 7.78
CA ASP A 173 -19.85 -16.54 6.78
C ASP A 173 -19.43 -15.63 5.61
N TYR A 174 -18.12 -15.38 5.47
CA TYR A 174 -17.59 -14.50 4.43
C TYR A 174 -17.92 -15.03 3.04
N TYR A 175 -18.33 -14.13 2.16
CA TYR A 175 -18.56 -14.47 0.77
C TYR A 175 -17.23 -14.78 0.07
N TYR A 176 -17.15 -15.96 -0.55
CA TYR A 176 -15.97 -16.38 -1.31
C TYR A 176 -16.38 -17.19 -2.53
N ASN A 177 -16.32 -16.56 -3.70
CA ASN A 177 -16.71 -17.19 -4.96
C ASN A 177 -15.60 -18.04 -5.56
N PHE A 178 -15.27 -19.15 -4.88
CA PHE A 178 -14.21 -20.06 -5.30
C PHE A 178 -14.52 -20.74 -6.63
N HIS A 179 -15.78 -21.17 -6.83
CA HIS A 179 -16.16 -21.93 -8.02
C HIS A 179 -16.02 -21.09 -9.30
N ASP A 180 -16.51 -19.85 -9.31
CA ASP A 180 -16.36 -18.99 -10.48
C ASP A 180 -14.89 -18.64 -10.72
N TYR A 181 -14.10 -18.43 -9.67
CA TYR A 181 -12.65 -18.21 -9.82
C TYR A 181 -11.97 -19.39 -10.52
N MET A 182 -12.24 -20.62 -10.07
CA MET A 182 -11.64 -21.83 -10.64
C MET A 182 -12.11 -22.13 -12.06
N ASN A 183 -13.33 -21.72 -12.41
CA ASN A 183 -13.89 -21.92 -13.76
C ASN A 183 -13.43 -20.84 -14.75
N ASN A 184 -12.90 -19.71 -14.28
CA ASN A 184 -12.47 -18.59 -15.13
C ASN A 184 -11.07 -18.77 -15.74
N ASN A 185 -10.65 -20.01 -15.99
CA ASN A 185 -9.31 -20.47 -16.42
C ASN A 185 -8.81 -19.94 -17.79
N GLY A 186 -9.20 -18.75 -18.26
CA GLY A 186 -8.74 -18.33 -19.58
C GLY A 186 -9.27 -17.05 -20.19
N VAL A 187 -9.96 -16.16 -19.48
CA VAL A 187 -10.12 -14.80 -20.02
C VAL A 187 -8.78 -14.09 -19.87
N LYS A 188 -7.83 -14.45 -20.75
CA LYS A 188 -6.74 -13.58 -21.13
C LYS A 188 -7.43 -12.34 -21.68
N ASN A 189 -7.65 -11.34 -20.84
CA ASN A 189 -7.90 -10.00 -21.29
C ASN A 189 -6.75 -9.72 -22.26
N LYS A 190 -7.02 -9.83 -23.58
CA LYS A 190 -6.12 -9.35 -24.61
C LYS A 190 -6.01 -7.88 -24.28
N ARG A 191 -4.95 -7.51 -23.54
CA ARG A 191 -4.56 -6.12 -23.43
C ARG A 191 -4.30 -5.73 -24.87
N SER A 192 -5.24 -4.98 -25.43
CA SER A 192 -5.01 -4.20 -26.64
C SER A 192 -3.82 -3.33 -26.24
N ASN A 193 -2.63 -3.78 -26.62
CA ASN A 193 -1.42 -3.00 -26.56
C ASN A 193 -1.68 -1.81 -27.48
N GLY A 194 -2.25 -0.75 -26.93
CA GLY A 194 -2.71 0.39 -27.70
C GLY A 194 -1.56 0.96 -28.53
N ASN A 195 -1.86 1.68 -29.61
CA ASN A 195 -0.86 2.25 -30.53
C ASN A 195 0.18 3.19 -29.88
N ASN A 196 0.11 3.41 -28.56
CA ASN A 196 0.94 4.33 -27.79
C ASN A 196 2.09 3.67 -27.01
N ILE A 197 2.41 2.37 -27.22
CA ILE A 197 3.55 1.73 -26.52
C ILE A 197 4.83 2.54 -26.79
N GLY A 198 5.49 2.96 -25.72
CA GLY A 198 6.77 3.66 -25.79
C GLY A 198 6.70 5.14 -26.22
N LYS A 199 5.54 5.69 -26.57
CA LYS A 199 5.39 7.09 -27.04
C LYS A 199 6.07 8.10 -26.11
N LYS A 200 5.83 7.98 -24.79
CA LYS A 200 6.46 8.83 -23.77
C LYS A 200 7.99 8.72 -23.77
N TYR A 201 8.54 7.55 -24.06
CA TYR A 201 10.00 7.38 -24.11
C TYR A 201 10.62 8.05 -25.33
N PHE A 202 9.93 8.09 -26.48
CA PHE A 202 10.39 8.88 -27.62
C PHE A 202 10.50 10.37 -27.26
N GLU A 203 9.48 10.92 -26.60
CA GLU A 203 9.47 12.31 -26.14
C GLU A 203 10.62 12.59 -25.14
N LEU A 204 10.82 11.70 -24.16
CA LEU A 204 11.90 11.83 -23.18
C LEU A 204 13.30 11.72 -23.82
N ILE A 205 13.51 10.83 -24.79
CA ILE A 205 14.80 10.74 -25.50
C ILE A 205 15.03 12.04 -26.27
N GLY A 206 14.01 12.55 -26.97
CA GLY A 206 14.08 13.80 -27.73
C GLY A 206 14.49 14.99 -26.87
N SER A 207 13.88 15.15 -25.69
CA SER A 207 14.15 16.24 -24.76
C SER A 207 15.35 16.02 -23.83
N SER A 208 16.03 14.86 -23.89
CA SER A 208 17.18 14.56 -23.05
C SER A 208 18.45 15.32 -23.43
N ASN A 209 19.40 15.38 -22.49
CA ASN A 209 20.76 15.90 -22.69
C ASN A 209 21.71 14.88 -23.35
N LEU A 210 21.20 13.78 -23.91
CA LEU A 210 21.99 12.79 -24.65
C LEU A 210 22.61 13.41 -25.92
N THR A 211 23.77 12.91 -26.34
CA THR A 211 24.35 13.29 -27.63
C THR A 211 23.47 12.80 -28.78
N ALA A 212 23.64 13.35 -29.98
CA ALA A 212 22.87 12.93 -31.16
C ALA A 212 23.00 11.41 -31.44
N GLU A 213 24.22 10.87 -31.30
CA GLU A 213 24.46 9.44 -31.47
C GLU A 213 23.79 8.61 -30.37
N GLN A 214 23.85 9.05 -29.11
CA GLN A 214 23.16 8.38 -28.00
C GLN A 214 21.64 8.39 -28.17
N LYS A 215 21.06 9.50 -28.66
CA LYS A 215 19.62 9.57 -28.96
C LYS A 215 19.24 8.57 -30.05
N LYS A 216 20.04 8.50 -31.12
CA LYS A 216 19.83 7.54 -32.21
C LYS A 216 19.86 6.09 -31.72
N MET A 217 20.86 5.73 -30.93
CA MET A 217 20.95 4.41 -30.30
C MET A 217 19.74 4.13 -29.38
N ALA A 218 19.35 5.08 -28.54
CA ALA A 218 18.21 4.94 -27.64
C ALA A 218 16.88 4.79 -28.39
N PHE A 219 16.70 5.48 -29.53
CA PHE A 219 15.53 5.31 -30.38
C PHE A 219 15.47 3.93 -31.03
N TRP A 220 16.60 3.41 -31.50
CA TRP A 220 16.67 2.06 -32.06
C TRP A 220 16.33 0.99 -31.02
N GLU A 221 16.93 1.08 -29.84
CA GLU A 221 16.63 0.17 -28.73
C GLU A 221 15.15 0.21 -28.35
N LEU A 222 14.57 1.41 -28.25
CA LEU A 222 13.15 1.59 -27.96
C LEU A 222 12.26 0.94 -29.03
N GLN A 223 12.62 1.06 -30.32
CA GLN A 223 11.88 0.43 -31.41
C GLN A 223 11.95 -1.10 -31.34
N ASP A 224 13.12 -1.66 -31.08
CA ASP A 224 13.32 -3.12 -31.00
C ASP A 224 12.48 -3.72 -29.86
N VAL A 225 12.55 -3.12 -28.67
CA VAL A 225 11.78 -3.58 -27.50
C VAL A 225 10.26 -3.41 -27.71
N ILE A 226 9.82 -2.37 -28.43
CA ILE A 226 8.40 -2.25 -28.84
C ILE A 226 8.00 -3.41 -29.77
N ALA A 227 8.86 -3.82 -30.69
CA ALA A 227 8.61 -4.96 -31.56
C ALA A 227 8.55 -6.28 -30.77
N GLU A 228 9.41 -6.47 -29.76
CA GLU A 228 9.34 -7.61 -28.85
C GLU A 228 8.02 -7.69 -28.08
N VAL A 229 7.50 -6.55 -27.60
CA VAL A 229 6.17 -6.49 -26.97
C VAL A 229 5.06 -6.83 -27.96
N LYS A 230 5.12 -6.30 -29.18
CA LYS A 230 4.10 -6.53 -30.21
C LYS A 230 4.07 -7.99 -30.70
N THR A 231 5.23 -8.63 -30.76
CA THR A 231 5.37 -10.05 -31.13
C THR A 231 5.08 -11.00 -29.97
N GLY A 232 4.89 -10.47 -28.75
CA GLY A 232 4.63 -11.26 -27.56
C GLY A 232 5.87 -11.96 -26.99
N LYS A 233 7.08 -11.61 -27.45
CA LYS A 233 8.35 -12.10 -26.90
C LYS A 233 8.53 -11.64 -25.45
N ILE A 234 8.08 -10.43 -25.13
CA ILE A 234 8.01 -9.89 -23.77
C ILE A 234 6.62 -9.28 -23.50
N GLU A 235 6.17 -9.27 -22.24
CA GLU A 235 4.85 -8.72 -21.90
C GLU A 235 4.84 -7.17 -21.93
N SER A 236 5.92 -6.55 -21.45
CA SER A 236 6.08 -5.09 -21.37
C SER A 236 7.55 -4.72 -21.13
N PHE A 237 7.88 -3.43 -21.23
CA PHE A 237 9.22 -2.92 -20.89
C PHE A 237 9.17 -1.63 -20.06
N ARG A 238 10.27 -1.36 -19.34
CA ARG A 238 10.55 -0.09 -18.68
C ARG A 238 11.95 0.36 -19.06
N MET A 239 12.05 1.58 -19.57
CA MET A 239 13.32 2.18 -19.98
C MET A 239 13.77 3.24 -18.98
N LYS A 240 15.07 3.29 -18.69
CA LYS A 240 15.73 4.40 -18.00
C LYS A 240 16.60 5.17 -18.99
N ILE A 241 16.52 6.49 -18.94
CA ILE A 241 17.28 7.42 -19.79
C ILE A 241 18.26 8.19 -18.90
N LYS A 242 19.54 8.14 -19.26
CA LYS A 242 20.63 8.84 -18.56
C LYS A 242 20.32 10.34 -18.46
N GLY A 243 20.57 10.94 -17.30
CA GLY A 243 20.29 12.36 -17.04
C GLY A 243 18.80 12.74 -16.89
N ILE A 244 17.86 11.82 -17.14
CA ILE A 244 16.43 12.00 -16.83
C ILE A 244 16.02 11.16 -15.62
N HIS A 245 16.48 9.92 -15.59
CA HIS A 245 16.20 8.99 -14.50
C HIS A 245 17.43 8.88 -13.60
N SER A 246 17.20 8.55 -12.32
CA SER A 246 18.28 8.32 -11.38
C SER A 246 19.25 7.25 -11.87
N GLU A 247 20.54 7.60 -11.84
CA GLU A 247 21.64 6.78 -12.32
C GLU A 247 21.68 5.42 -11.60
N PRO A 248 22.02 4.34 -12.32
CA PRO A 248 22.31 3.06 -11.70
C PRO A 248 23.66 3.12 -10.98
N PHE A 249 23.65 3.10 -9.63
CA PHE A 249 24.79 3.31 -8.73
C PHE A 249 25.47 4.71 -8.79
N GLY A 250 25.79 5.26 -7.61
CA GLY A 250 26.81 6.32 -7.51
C GLY A 250 26.40 7.73 -7.93
N GLY A 251 25.12 8.09 -7.86
CA GLY A 251 24.78 9.52 -7.70
C GLY A 251 25.18 9.92 -6.29
N GLN A 252 26.36 10.54 -6.14
CA GLN A 252 26.77 11.22 -4.91
C GLN A 252 25.66 12.16 -4.43
#